data_AF-A0A815SW55-F1
#
_entry.id   AF-A0A815SW55-F1
#
_cell.length_a   1.000
_cell.length_b   1.000
_cell.length_c   1.000
_cell.angle_alpha   90.00
_cell.angle_beta   90.00
_cell.angle_gamma   90.00
#
_symmetry.space_group_name_H-M   'P 1'
#
loop_
_entity.id
_entity.type
_entity.pdbx_description
1 polymer ?
#
loop_
_entity_poly.entity_id
_entity_poly.type
_entity_poly.pdbx_seq_one_letter_code
_entity_poly.pdbx_strand_id
1 'polypeptide(L)'
;MNNIHLLSVILIGIVSSHLNDPFVCPSGYSTYLPVKLPTSWINGSMNCFDKSATRPDLDIFPINNDTYILRENKCINYEAPFMYLLFSNDTV
;
A
#
# COMPACT_ATOMS: atom_id res chain seq x y z
N MET A 1 -50.43 -24.58 -3.09
CA MET A 1 -49.75 -23.27 -3.30
C MET A 1 -48.39 -23.20 -2.59
N ASN A 2 -47.58 -24.27 -2.50
CA ASN A 2 -46.67 -24.36 -1.33
C ASN A 2 -45.18 -24.62 -1.56
N ASN A 3 -44.66 -24.77 -2.78
CA ASN A 3 -43.20 -24.98 -2.97
C ASN A 3 -42.49 -23.90 -3.80
N ILE A 4 -43.11 -23.36 -4.85
CA ILE A 4 -42.45 -22.38 -5.73
C ILE A 4 -42.27 -21.01 -5.06
N HIS A 5 -43.27 -20.54 -4.29
CA HIS A 5 -43.15 -19.32 -3.50
C HIS A 5 -42.15 -19.46 -2.36
N LEU A 6 -42.00 -20.67 -1.80
CA LEU A 6 -41.03 -20.93 -0.75
C LEU A 6 -39.59 -20.85 -1.27
N LEU A 7 -39.32 -21.43 -2.46
CA LEU A 7 -38.01 -21.32 -3.10
C LEU A 7 -37.67 -19.88 -3.50
N SER A 8 -38.62 -19.09 -4.00
CA SER A 8 -38.34 -17.70 -4.39
C SER A 8 -38.00 -16.83 -3.17
N VAL A 9 -38.68 -17.03 -2.04
CA VAL A 9 -38.41 -16.29 -0.79
C VAL A 9 -37.03 -16.65 -0.23
N ILE A 10 -36.64 -17.93 -0.29
CA ILE A 10 -35.31 -18.38 0.15
C ILE A 10 -34.21 -17.76 -0.73
N LEU A 11 -34.38 -17.76 -2.05
CA LEU A 11 -33.38 -17.20 -2.97
C LEU A 11 -33.22 -15.68 -2.80
N ILE A 12 -34.32 -14.96 -2.61
CA ILE A 12 -34.30 -13.50 -2.36
C ILE A 12 -33.66 -13.19 -1.00
N GLY A 13 -33.88 -14.04 0.02
CA GLY A 13 -33.25 -13.91 1.34
C GLY A 13 -31.72 -14.06 1.31
N ILE A 14 -31.21 -15.06 0.58
CA ILE A 14 -29.76 -15.33 0.46
C ILE A 14 -29.03 -14.22 -0.31
N VAL A 15 -29.65 -13.68 -1.37
CA VAL A 15 -29.05 -12.58 -2.14
C VAL A 15 -28.97 -11.30 -1.29
N SER A 16 -29.97 -11.04 -0.44
CA SER A 16 -29.99 -9.86 0.42
C SER A 16 -28.93 -9.89 1.54
N SER A 17 -28.46 -11.07 1.97
CA SER A 17 -27.39 -11.21 2.96
C SER A 17 -25.98 -10.95 2.41
N HIS A 18 -25.78 -10.96 1.09
CA HIS A 18 -24.47 -10.71 0.47
C HIS A 18 -24.28 -9.29 -0.08
N LEU A 19 -25.37 -8.53 -0.25
CA LEU A 19 -25.29 -7.16 -0.75
C LEU A 19 -24.89 -6.13 0.31
N ASN A 20 -24.80 -6.56 1.58
CA ASN A 20 -24.44 -5.71 2.71
C ASN A 20 -23.16 -6.16 3.40
N ASP A 21 -22.32 -6.99 2.78
CA ASP A 21 -21.04 -7.35 3.38
C ASP A 21 -20.23 -6.05 3.52
N PRO A 22 -20.10 -5.48 4.74
CA PRO A 22 -19.23 -4.35 4.90
C PRO A 22 -17.85 -4.84 4.49
N PHE A 23 -17.10 -4.00 3.78
CA PHE A 23 -15.69 -4.27 3.59
C PHE A 23 -15.03 -4.33 4.98
N VAL A 24 -14.91 -5.53 5.53
CA VAL A 24 -14.21 -5.82 6.77
C VAL A 24 -12.81 -6.19 6.32
N CYS A 25 -11.84 -5.32 6.60
CA CYS A 25 -10.43 -5.70 6.51
C CYS A 25 -10.25 -7.01 7.30
N PRO A 26 -9.82 -8.13 6.67
CA PRO A 26 -9.55 -9.35 7.40
C PRO A 26 -8.49 -9.03 8.45
N SER A 27 -8.81 -9.22 9.72
CA SER A 27 -8.07 -8.78 10.91
C SER A 27 -7.99 -7.25 11.12
N GLY A 28 -9.03 -6.71 11.75
CA GLY A 28 -9.04 -5.38 12.37
C GLY A 28 -8.07 -5.19 13.56
N TYR A 29 -6.92 -5.88 13.55
CA TYR A 29 -5.80 -5.63 14.44
C TYR A 29 -4.59 -5.26 13.59
N SER A 30 -4.57 -4.03 13.09
CA SER A 30 -3.30 -3.39 12.73
C SER A 30 -2.83 -2.68 13.99
N THR A 31 -2.11 -3.40 14.86
CA THR A 31 -1.06 -2.69 15.59
C THR A 31 -0.17 -2.12 14.52
N TYR A 32 -0.24 -0.80 14.35
CA TYR A 32 0.83 0.02 13.81
C TYR A 32 2.09 -0.82 13.67
N LEU A 33 2.48 -1.17 12.44
CA LEU A 33 3.83 -1.68 12.23
C LEU A 33 4.73 -0.69 12.99
N PRO A 34 5.56 -1.13 13.95
CA PRO A 34 6.38 -0.23 14.76
C PRO A 34 7.54 0.29 13.90
N VAL A 35 7.22 0.92 12.78
CA VAL A 35 8.12 1.43 11.78
C VAL A 35 8.31 2.88 12.13
N LYS A 36 9.45 3.16 12.75
CA LYS A 36 9.89 4.53 13.00
C LYS A 36 10.42 5.11 11.69
N LEU A 37 9.59 5.90 11.02
CA LEU A 37 9.98 6.66 9.84
C LEU A 37 11.15 7.62 10.14
N PRO A 38 11.95 8.00 9.12
CA PRO A 38 13.01 8.96 9.32
C PRO A 38 12.42 10.31 9.73
N THR A 39 13.11 11.03 10.60
CA THR A 39 12.70 12.37 11.03
C THR A 39 12.74 13.40 9.89
N SER A 40 13.51 13.11 8.85
CA SER A 40 13.66 13.96 7.66
C SER A 40 14.03 13.13 6.45
N TRP A 41 13.41 13.45 5.31
CA TRP A 41 13.77 12.92 4.00
C TRP A 41 14.78 13.82 3.30
N ILE A 42 15.48 13.30 2.29
CA ILE A 42 16.40 14.10 1.47
C ILE A 42 15.63 15.24 0.76
N ASN A 43 15.95 16.48 1.13
CA ASN A 43 15.27 17.67 0.61
C ASN A 43 15.59 18.00 -0.85
N GLY A 44 16.70 17.53 -1.40
CA GLY A 44 17.19 17.95 -2.71
C GLY A 44 18.71 18.01 -2.83
N SER A 45 19.18 18.03 -4.08
CA SER A 45 20.55 18.38 -4.47
C SER A 45 20.56 19.72 -5.22
N MET A 46 21.70 20.42 -5.25
CA MET A 46 21.82 21.65 -6.06
C MET A 46 21.95 21.35 -7.55
N ASN A 47 22.61 20.23 -7.89
CA ASN A 47 22.64 19.68 -9.24
C ASN A 47 22.19 18.22 -9.17
N CYS A 48 21.21 17.87 -10.00
CA CYS A 48 20.57 16.55 -9.97
C CYS A 48 21.38 15.49 -10.69
N PHE A 49 22.27 15.91 -11.59
CA PHE A 49 23.07 15.02 -12.43
C PHE A 49 24.54 14.97 -12.03
N ASP A 50 24.90 15.66 -10.94
CA ASP A 50 26.24 15.58 -10.39
C ASP A 50 26.40 14.26 -9.62
N LYS A 51 27.08 13.30 -10.25
CA LYS A 51 27.39 12.00 -9.63
C LYS A 51 28.39 12.09 -8.48
N SER A 52 29.03 13.23 -8.31
CA SER A 52 29.91 13.52 -7.16
C SER A 52 29.11 14.11 -5.99
N ALA A 53 27.83 14.44 -6.17
CA ALA A 53 27.01 15.00 -5.12
C ALA A 53 26.76 13.97 -4.01
N THR A 54 26.76 14.44 -2.77
CA THR A 54 26.57 13.62 -1.56
C THR A 54 25.18 12.96 -1.46
N ARG A 55 24.23 13.29 -2.35
CA ARG A 55 22.83 12.88 -2.24
C ARG A 55 22.37 12.07 -3.45
N PRO A 56 21.88 10.83 -3.23
CA PRO A 56 21.41 9.95 -4.29
C PRO A 56 20.11 10.45 -4.94
N ASP A 57 19.77 9.84 -6.07
CA ASP A 57 18.53 10.09 -6.81
C ASP A 57 17.30 9.56 -6.08
N LEU A 58 17.45 8.48 -5.31
CA LEU A 58 16.40 7.87 -4.48
C LEU A 58 16.86 7.77 -3.02
N ASP A 59 16.00 8.23 -2.13
CA ASP A 59 16.08 7.97 -0.69
C ASP A 59 15.38 6.63 -0.41
N ILE A 60 16.10 5.69 0.21
CA ILE A 60 15.66 4.30 0.38
C ILE A 60 15.45 4.04 1.86
N PHE A 61 14.20 3.79 2.25
CA PHE A 61 13.84 3.46 3.62
C PHE A 61 13.27 2.03 3.70
N PRO A 62 14.02 1.07 4.27
CA PRO A 62 13.53 -0.29 4.47
C PRO A 62 12.49 -0.32 5.59
N ILE A 63 11.31 -0.87 5.29
CA ILE A 63 10.30 -1.19 6.31
C ILE A 63 10.63 -2.55 6.94
N ASN A 64 10.95 -3.53 6.10
CA ASN A 64 11.40 -4.87 6.46
C ASN A 64 12.27 -5.44 5.32
N ASN A 65 12.59 -6.73 5.33
CA ASN A 65 13.46 -7.34 4.33
C ASN A 65 12.91 -7.29 2.90
N ASP A 66 11.57 -7.29 2.76
CA ASP A 66 10.88 -7.47 1.48
C ASP A 66 10.10 -6.21 1.05
N THR A 67 10.07 -5.17 1.89
CA THR A 67 9.25 -3.98 1.69
C THR A 67 10.07 -2.72 1.94
N TYR A 68 10.07 -1.82 0.96
CA TYR A 68 10.83 -0.57 1.01
C TYR A 68 9.95 0.61 0.59
N ILE A 69 10.14 1.75 1.27
CA ILE A 69 9.68 3.06 0.80
C ILE A 69 10.84 3.69 0.03
N LEU A 70 10.59 4.08 -1.20
CA LEU A 70 11.51 4.84 -2.02
C LEU A 70 10.93 6.25 -2.18
N ARG A 71 11.77 7.26 -2.02
CA ARG A 71 11.37 8.64 -2.28
C ARG A 71 12.36 9.28 -3.23
N GLU A 72 11.86 9.88 -4.29
CA GLU A 72 12.72 10.55 -5.25
C GLU A 72 13.34 11.84 -4.68
N ASN A 73 14.54 12.15 -5.15
CA ASN A 73 15.20 13.40 -4.84
C ASN A 73 14.43 14.57 -5.48
N LYS A 74 14.11 15.59 -4.68
CA LYS A 74 13.38 16.79 -5.14
C LYS A 74 14.06 17.56 -6.26
N CYS A 75 15.36 17.37 -6.45
CA CYS A 75 16.08 17.95 -7.58
C CYS A 75 15.54 17.42 -8.90
N ILE A 76 15.25 16.11 -8.98
CA ILE A 76 14.76 15.46 -10.20
C ILE A 76 13.31 15.86 -10.45
N ASN A 77 12.46 15.72 -9.42
CA ASN A 77 11.06 16.08 -9.47
C ASN A 77 10.66 16.86 -8.21
N TYR A 78 10.07 18.05 -8.39
CA TYR A 78 9.70 18.93 -7.28
C TYR A 78 8.78 18.25 -6.24
N GLU A 79 7.84 17.44 -6.72
CA GLU A 79 6.89 16.69 -5.87
C GLU A 79 7.60 15.63 -5.02
N ALA A 80 8.70 15.07 -5.53
CA ALA A 80 9.45 13.96 -4.93
C ALA A 80 8.53 12.80 -4.52
N PRO A 81 7.97 12.08 -5.51
CA PRO A 81 7.01 11.03 -5.29
C PRO A 81 7.54 9.94 -4.36
N PHE A 82 6.63 9.39 -3.58
CA PHE A 82 6.83 8.19 -2.79
C PHE A 82 6.39 6.97 -3.58
N MET A 83 7.23 5.95 -3.60
CA MET A 83 7.00 4.66 -4.24
C MET A 83 7.20 3.55 -3.21
N TYR A 84 6.50 2.44 -3.41
CA TYR A 84 6.62 1.26 -2.56
C TYR A 84 7.18 0.10 -3.40
N LEU A 85 8.30 -0.45 -2.96
CA LEU A 85 8.90 -1.62 -3.58
C LEU A 85 8.59 -2.84 -2.71
N LEU A 86 7.86 -3.79 -3.30
CA LEU A 86 7.41 -5.01 -2.65
C LEU A 86 8.04 -6.20 -3.36
N PHE A 87 8.83 -6.98 -2.64
CA PHE A 87 9.34 -8.25 -3.10
C PHE A 87 8.39 -9.35 -2.65
N SER A 88 7.99 -10.21 -3.59
CA SER A 88 7.30 -11.45 -3.25
C SER A 88 8.33 -12.50 -2.89
N ASN A 89 8.00 -13.34 -1.92
CA ASN A 89 8.79 -14.53 -1.59
C ASN A 89 8.42 -15.74 -2.46
N ASP A 90 7.37 -15.62 -3.27
CA ASP A 90 6.97 -16.66 -4.21
C ASP A 90 7.72 -16.48 -5.53
N THR A 91 8.47 -17.51 -5.93
CA THR A 91 9.02 -17.63 -7.28
C THR A 91 7.96 -18.19 -8.21
N VAL A 92 7.73 -17.51 -9.34
CA VAL A 92 6.90 -18.03 -10.45
C VAL A 92 7.48 -19.26 -11.10
#